data_AF-A0A139SJU9-F1
#
_entry.id   AF-A0A139SJU9-F1
#
_cell.length_a   1.000
_cell.length_b   1.000
_cell.length_c   1.000
_cell.angle_alpha   90.00
_cell.angle_beta   90.00
_cell.angle_gamma   90.00
#
_symmetry.space_group_name_H-M   'P 1'
#
loop_
_entity.id
_entity.type
_entity.pdbx_description
1 polymer ?
#
loop_
_entity_poly.entity_id
_entity_poly.type
_entity_poly.pdbx_seq_one_letter_code
_entity_poly.pdbx_strand_id
1 'polypeptide(L)'
;MPFPKSRLLFASVLLATAAAAALSSGCFSSAKKKRAEEKSIPLAVEQALKDRWTEKRSTELVQQGLSPYAAQRQAESEFSKKYSYTQVAQ
;
A
#
# COMPACT_ATOMS: atom_id res chain seq x y z
N MET A 1 3.75 -7.47 -50.22
CA MET A 1 4.16 -8.10 -48.95
C MET A 1 3.63 -7.24 -47.79
N PRO A 2 2.91 -7.81 -46.82
CA PRO A 2 2.12 -7.06 -45.84
C PRO A 2 2.95 -6.54 -44.66
N PHE A 3 2.66 -5.30 -44.23
CA PHE A 3 3.26 -4.66 -43.05
C PHE A 3 2.79 -5.33 -41.74
N PRO A 4 3.68 -5.57 -40.76
CA PRO A 4 3.33 -6.27 -39.53
C PRO A 4 2.53 -5.38 -38.56
N LYS A 5 1.32 -5.86 -38.23
CA LYS A 5 0.31 -5.27 -37.32
C LYS A 5 0.72 -5.28 -35.83
N SER A 6 1.98 -5.52 -35.53
CA SER A 6 2.47 -5.87 -34.18
C SER A 6 2.74 -4.67 -33.27
N ARG A 7 2.70 -3.44 -33.77
CA ARG A 7 2.91 -2.22 -32.95
C ARG A 7 1.64 -1.69 -32.29
N LEU A 8 0.46 -2.09 -32.77
CA LEU A 8 -0.83 -1.60 -32.27
C LEU A 8 -1.33 -2.36 -31.04
N LEU A 9 -0.81 -3.56 -30.76
CA LEU A 9 -1.26 -4.36 -29.61
C LEU A 9 -0.54 -3.98 -28.30
N PHE A 10 0.69 -3.45 -28.38
CA PHE A 10 1.43 -3.00 -27.19
C PHE A 10 0.92 -1.64 -26.67
N ALA A 11 0.32 -0.81 -27.52
CA ALA A 11 -0.25 0.47 -27.11
C ALA A 11 -1.54 0.31 -26.29
N SER A 12 -2.29 -0.77 -26.50
CA SER A 12 -3.59 -0.99 -25.83
C SER A 12 -3.46 -1.58 -24.43
N VAL A 13 -2.37 -2.30 -24.13
CA VAL A 13 -2.16 -2.92 -22.80
C VAL A 13 -1.68 -1.90 -21.77
N LEU A 14 -0.96 -0.86 -22.19
CA LEU A 14 -0.45 0.19 -21.30
C LEU A 14 -1.53 1.20 -20.84
N LEU A 15 -2.70 1.24 -21.47
CA LEU A 15 -3.74 2.23 -21.16
C LEU A 15 -4.76 1.77 -20.11
N ALA A 16 -4.80 0.47 -19.76
CA ALA A 16 -5.78 -0.08 -18.82
C ALA A 16 -5.39 0.06 -17.34
N THR A 17 -4.14 0.43 -17.03
CA THR A 17 -3.60 0.40 -15.65
C THR A 17 -3.63 1.76 -14.92
N ALA A 18 -4.33 2.77 -15.46
CA ALA A 18 -4.36 4.12 -14.88
C ALA A 18 -5.65 4.46 -14.09
N ALA A 19 -6.62 3.55 -14.00
CA ALA A 19 -7.96 3.86 -13.48
C ALA A 19 -8.21 3.51 -11.98
N ALA A 20 -7.18 3.19 -11.19
CA ALA A 20 -7.37 2.68 -9.82
C ALA A 20 -7.03 3.67 -8.68
N ALA A 21 -6.68 4.93 -8.97
CA ALA A 21 -6.11 5.84 -7.95
C ALA A 21 -6.95 7.09 -7.61
N ALA A 22 -8.27 7.08 -7.83
CA ALA A 22 -9.11 8.29 -7.71
C ALA A 22 -10.13 8.29 -6.55
N LEU A 23 -9.91 7.54 -5.46
CA LEU A 23 -10.87 7.51 -4.34
C LEU A 23 -10.15 7.52 -2.99
N SER A 24 -9.77 8.70 -2.48
CA SER A 24 -9.71 8.99 -1.03
C SER A 24 -9.23 10.42 -0.72
N SER A 25 -9.96 11.43 -1.20
CA SER A 25 -9.88 12.78 -0.61
C SER A 25 -11.16 13.04 0.17
N GLY A 26 -11.24 12.45 1.38
CA GLY A 26 -12.27 12.78 2.36
C GLY A 26 -11.88 14.05 3.11
N CYS A 27 -12.54 15.17 2.80
CA CYS A 27 -12.41 16.43 3.53
C CYS A 27 -13.11 16.31 4.90
N PHE A 28 -12.36 16.00 5.96
CA PHE A 28 -12.85 16.08 7.33
C PHE A 28 -12.62 17.49 7.89
N SER A 29 -13.59 18.37 7.66
CA SER A 29 -13.68 19.65 8.37
C SER A 29 -14.44 19.44 9.68
N SER A 30 -13.71 19.17 10.77
CA SER A 30 -14.27 19.16 12.12
C SER A 30 -13.35 19.93 13.05
N ALA A 31 -13.60 21.23 13.18
CA ALA A 31 -12.98 22.07 14.18
C ALA A 31 -13.53 21.72 15.57
N LYS A 32 -12.72 21.10 16.43
CA LYS A 32 -12.90 21.11 17.89
C LYS A 32 -11.57 21.25 18.64
N LYS A 33 -11.69 21.93 19.78
CA LYS A 33 -10.66 22.59 20.59
C LYS A 33 -9.45 21.73 20.96
N LYS A 34 -8.28 22.39 21.01
CA LYS A 34 -7.01 21.91 21.51
C LYS A 34 -7.14 21.41 22.95
N ARG A 35 -7.15 20.10 23.14
CA ARG A 35 -6.48 19.46 24.28
C ARG A 35 -5.14 19.00 23.73
N ALA A 36 -4.04 19.37 24.39
CA ALA A 36 -2.76 18.69 24.15
C ALA A 36 -2.90 17.29 24.75
N GLU A 37 -3.65 16.46 24.04
CA GLU A 37 -3.79 15.04 24.31
C GLU A 37 -2.52 14.42 23.76
N GLU A 38 -1.77 13.77 24.64
CA GLU A 38 -0.69 12.89 24.24
C GLU A 38 -1.25 11.98 23.16
N LYS A 39 -0.72 12.14 21.93
CA LYS A 39 -1.21 11.45 20.72
C LYS A 39 -0.79 9.98 20.79
N SER A 40 -1.24 9.27 21.82
CA SER A 40 -1.15 7.82 21.90
C SER A 40 -2.08 7.28 20.82
N ILE A 41 -1.49 6.83 19.73
CA ILE A 41 -2.23 6.09 18.70
C ILE A 41 -2.70 4.81 19.41
N PRO A 42 -4.00 4.49 19.40
CA PRO A 42 -4.46 3.24 20.01
C PRO A 42 -3.75 2.05 19.35
N LEU A 43 -3.23 1.11 20.13
CA LEU A 43 -2.52 -0.08 19.63
C LEU A 43 -3.32 -0.85 18.56
N ALA A 44 -4.66 -0.84 18.67
CA ALA A 44 -5.54 -1.42 17.68
C ALA A 44 -5.40 -0.79 16.28
N VAL A 45 -5.12 0.51 16.20
CA VAL A 45 -4.88 1.22 14.94
C VAL A 45 -3.54 0.80 14.33
N GLU A 46 -2.51 0.63 15.14
CA GLU A 46 -1.20 0.15 14.67
C GLU A 46 -1.26 -1.29 14.17
N GLN A 47 -2.01 -2.16 14.86
CA GLN A 47 -2.25 -3.53 14.41
C GLN A 47 -3.01 -3.55 13.09
N ALA A 48 -4.12 -2.81 12.98
CA ALA A 48 -4.88 -2.72 11.74
C ALA A 48 -4.06 -2.14 10.58
N LEU A 49 -3.17 -1.18 10.85
CA LEU A 49 -2.21 -0.65 9.88
C LEU A 49 -1.25 -1.75 9.43
N LYS A 50 -0.66 -2.50 10.36
CA LYS A 50 0.27 -3.59 10.06
C LYS A 50 -0.40 -4.65 9.19
N ASP A 51 -1.59 -5.09 9.56
CA ASP A 51 -2.30 -6.16 8.85
C ASP A 51 -2.63 -5.75 7.41
N ARG A 52 -3.29 -4.59 7.24
CA ARG A 52 -3.67 -4.09 5.92
C ARG A 52 -2.46 -3.79 5.05
N TRP A 53 -1.38 -3.27 5.64
CA TRP A 53 -0.17 -2.97 4.90
C TRP A 53 0.52 -4.25 4.44
N THR A 54 0.63 -5.25 5.32
CA THR A 54 1.28 -6.52 5.03
C THR A 54 0.51 -7.30 3.98
N GLU A 55 -0.82 -7.33 4.06
CA GLU A 55 -1.71 -7.96 3.08
C GLU A 55 -1.57 -7.33 1.69
N LYS A 56 -1.59 -6.00 1.61
CA LYS A 56 -1.40 -5.29 0.34
C LYS A 56 -0.02 -5.63 -0.25
N ARG A 57 1.02 -5.55 0.58
CA ARG A 57 2.39 -5.74 0.12
C ARG A 57 2.67 -7.18 -0.30
N SER A 58 2.13 -8.16 0.43
CA SER A 58 2.24 -9.57 0.04
C SER A 58 1.54 -9.83 -1.28
N THR A 59 0.37 -9.23 -1.52
CA THR A 59 -0.34 -9.33 -2.81
C THR A 59 0.49 -8.77 -3.97
N GLU A 60 1.11 -7.60 -3.80
CA GLU A 60 2.01 -7.02 -4.80
C GLU A 60 3.23 -7.92 -5.08
N LEU A 61 3.81 -8.53 -4.04
CA LEU A 61 4.95 -9.44 -4.18
C LEU A 61 4.57 -10.74 -4.88
N VAL A 62 3.37 -11.27 -4.61
CA VAL A 62 2.85 -12.44 -5.34
C VAL A 62 2.64 -12.11 -6.82
N GLN A 63 2.13 -10.92 -7.14
CA GLN A 63 2.02 -10.44 -8.53
C GLN A 63 3.38 -10.30 -9.22
N GLN A 64 4.45 -10.05 -8.45
CA GLN A 64 5.84 -10.04 -8.93
C GLN A 64 6.46 -11.44 -9.07
N GLY A 65 5.70 -12.50 -8.78
CA GLY A 65 6.12 -13.89 -8.94
C GLY A 65 6.70 -14.53 -7.68
N LEU A 66 6.64 -13.88 -6.51
CA LEU A 66 6.99 -14.54 -5.25
C LEU A 66 5.91 -15.55 -4.85
N SER A 67 6.34 -16.62 -4.17
CA SER A 67 5.38 -17.52 -3.52
C SER A 67 4.64 -16.79 -2.40
N PRO A 68 3.38 -17.16 -2.09
CA PRO A 68 2.60 -16.49 -1.03
C PRO A 68 3.33 -16.45 0.32
N TYR A 69 4.00 -17.55 0.68
CA TYR A 69 4.78 -17.64 1.91
C TYR A 69 5.99 -16.69 1.91
N ALA A 70 6.77 -16.64 0.82
CA ALA A 70 7.92 -15.75 0.70
C ALA A 70 7.48 -14.27 0.69
N ALA A 71 6.39 -13.97 -0.01
CA ALA A 71 5.80 -12.65 -0.09
C ALA A 71 5.33 -12.12 1.28
N GLN A 72 4.67 -12.96 2.08
CA GLN A 72 4.26 -12.59 3.44
C GLN A 72 5.47 -12.29 4.34
N ARG A 73 6.48 -13.16 4.33
CA ARG A 73 7.71 -12.97 5.13
C ARG A 73 8.47 -11.71 4.71
N GLN A 74 8.54 -11.44 3.42
CA GLN A 74 9.18 -10.24 2.91
C GLN A 74 8.38 -8.99 3.28
N ALA A 75 7.05 -9.01 3.15
CA ALA A 75 6.20 -7.91 3.58
C ALA A 75 6.39 -7.60 5.08
N GLU A 76 6.36 -8.60 5.97
CA GLU A 76 6.62 -8.39 7.40
C GLU A 76 7.99 -7.74 7.66
N SER A 77 9.04 -8.20 6.97
CA SER A 77 10.39 -7.63 7.08
C SER A 77 10.45 -6.18 6.62
N GLU A 78 9.79 -5.87 5.50
CA GLU A 78 9.71 -4.50 4.97
C GLU A 78 8.92 -3.58 5.90
N PHE A 79 7.81 -4.07 6.49
CA PHE A 79 7.03 -3.31 7.47
C PHE A 79 7.89 -2.95 8.69
N SER A 80 8.57 -3.95 9.27
CA SER A 80 9.45 -3.72 10.42
C SER A 80 10.57 -2.73 10.10
N LYS A 81 11.18 -2.79 8.91
CA LYS A 81 12.24 -1.83 8.51
C LYS A 81 11.71 -0.42 8.32
N LYS A 82 10.49 -0.29 7.78
CA LYS A 82 9.88 1.00 7.43
C LYS A 82 9.29 1.72 8.64
N TYR A 83 8.75 0.94 9.59
CA TYR A 83 8.04 1.46 10.75
C TYR A 83 8.75 1.14 12.08
N SER A 84 9.97 0.62 12.09
CA SER A 84 10.78 0.38 13.31
C SER A 84 10.92 1.61 14.21
N TYR A 85 10.77 2.82 13.65
CA TYR A 85 10.76 4.06 14.42
C TYR A 85 9.59 4.19 15.40
N THR A 86 8.52 3.40 15.28
CA THR A 86 7.41 3.43 16.25
C THR A 86 7.71 2.70 17.56
N GLN A 87 8.82 1.96 17.66
CA GLN A 87 9.23 1.32 18.93
C GLN A 87 10.23 2.14 19.76
N VAL A 88 10.89 3.14 19.18
CA VAL A 88 11.97 3.91 19.87
C VAL A 88 11.49 5.24 20.44
N ALA A 89 10.19 5.55 20.32
CA ALA A 89 9.59 6.81 20.80
C ALA A 89 8.55 6.59 21.92
N GLN A 90 8.77 5.58 22.78
CA GLN A 90 8.01 5.38 24.03
C GLN A 90 8.87 5.75 25.24
#